data_AF-A0A3D0T575-F1
#
_entry.id   AF-A0A3D0T575-F1
#
_cell.length_a   1.000
_cell.length_b   1.000
_cell.length_c   1.000
_cell.angle_alpha   90.00
_cell.angle_beta   90.00
_cell.angle_gamma   90.00
#
_symmetry.space_group_name_H-M   'P 1'
#
loop_
_entity.id
_entity.type
_entity.pdbx_description
1 polymer ?
#
loop_
_entity_poly.entity_id
_entity_poly.type
_entity_poly.pdbx_seq_one_letter_code
_entity_poly.pdbx_strand_id
1 'polypeptide(L)'
;MFYPALSDVEQSITALINAGTQVAITELDVSVLPLPENAHTGADITQSFTAHPVYDPYIDGLPEEQQQLLAGKYKDLFGLFLKHAGHISRVTLWGSTDGDSWRNNWPIRGRTDYPLLLDREGKPKAAYQALVELVRPE
;
A
#
# COMPACT_ATOMS: atom_id res chain seq x y z
N MET A 1 1.67 -10.25 7.75
CA MET A 1 2.24 -9.78 6.47
C MET A 1 2.33 -8.27 6.44
N PHE A 2 1.21 -7.55 6.61
CA PHE A 2 1.24 -6.09 6.55
C PHE A 2 1.77 -5.45 7.84
N TYR A 3 2.80 -4.64 7.68
CA TYR A 3 3.35 -3.73 8.67
C TYR A 3 3.31 -2.31 8.07
N PRO A 4 3.12 -1.25 8.87
CA PRO A 4 2.83 -1.26 10.31
C PRO A 4 1.39 -1.70 10.63
N ALA A 5 1.11 -1.91 11.92
CA ALA A 5 -0.24 -2.16 12.39
C ALA A 5 -1.12 -0.93 12.15
N LEU A 6 -2.43 -1.14 11.96
CA LEU A 6 -3.36 -0.03 11.70
C LEU A 6 -3.41 0.97 12.88
N SER A 7 -3.25 0.47 14.11
CA SER A 7 -3.15 1.29 15.32
C SER A 7 -1.98 2.25 15.31
N ASP A 8 -0.83 1.84 14.76
CA ASP A 8 0.38 2.67 14.70
C ASP A 8 0.20 3.80 13.68
N VAL A 9 -0.50 3.51 12.57
CA VAL A 9 -0.92 4.52 11.59
C VAL A 9 -1.88 5.52 12.24
N GLU A 10 -2.89 5.05 12.97
CA GLU A 10 -3.84 5.92 13.67
C GLU A 10 -3.16 6.78 14.73
N GLN A 11 -2.20 6.22 15.48
CA GLN A 11 -1.44 6.94 16.48
C GLN A 11 -0.64 8.09 15.84
N SER A 12 -0.04 7.85 14.68
CA SER A 12 0.70 8.88 13.93
C SER A 12 -0.22 10.00 13.44
N ILE A 13 -1.38 9.66 12.89
CA ILE A 13 -2.42 10.62 12.49
C ILE A 13 -2.85 11.47 13.69
N THR A 14 -3.18 10.83 14.82
CA THR A 14 -3.63 11.49 16.04
C THR A 14 -2.55 12.42 16.61
N ALA A 15 -1.28 12.01 16.59
CA ALA A 15 -0.17 12.85 17.05
C ALA A 15 -0.05 14.14 16.22
N LEU A 16 -0.17 14.04 14.89
CA LEU A 16 -0.13 15.20 14.00
C LEU A 16 -1.33 16.14 14.19
N ILE A 17 -2.53 15.58 14.40
CA ILE A 17 -3.74 16.35 14.73
C ILE A 17 -3.54 17.12 16.04
N ASN A 18 -3.04 16.44 17.09
CA ASN A 18 -2.81 17.05 18.41
C ASN A 18 -1.70 18.12 18.38
N ALA A 19 -0.77 18.03 17.43
CA ALA A 19 0.22 19.07 17.18
C ALA A 19 -0.36 20.31 16.45
N GLY A 20 -1.66 20.31 16.10
CA GLY A 20 -2.34 21.41 15.42
C GLY A 20 -2.09 21.47 13.92
N THR A 21 -1.65 20.35 13.32
CA THR A 21 -1.34 20.29 11.88
C THR A 21 -2.46 19.62 11.09
N GLN A 22 -2.52 19.91 9.80
CA GLN A 22 -3.33 19.15 8.86
C GLN A 22 -2.54 17.93 8.37
N VAL A 23 -3.20 16.79 8.27
CA VAL A 23 -2.57 15.53 7.87
C VAL A 23 -2.68 15.35 6.36
N ALA A 24 -1.61 14.89 5.71
CA ALA A 24 -1.62 14.47 4.32
C ALA A 24 -0.94 13.11 4.18
N ILE A 25 -1.58 12.20 3.45
CA ILE A 25 -0.98 10.95 3.03
C ILE A 25 -0.49 11.19 1.60
N THR A 26 0.83 11.21 1.43
CA THR A 26 1.45 11.74 0.20
C THR A 26 1.86 10.68 -0.80
N GLU A 27 2.28 9.50 -0.35
CA GLU A 27 2.96 8.48 -1.16
C GLU A 27 2.46 7.06 -0.81
N LEU A 28 1.14 6.87 -0.83
CA LEU A 28 0.54 5.59 -0.42
C LEU A 28 0.75 4.49 -1.46
N ASP A 29 1.39 3.41 -1.04
CA ASP A 29 1.45 2.14 -1.74
C ASP A 29 1.53 0.98 -0.72
N VAL A 30 1.09 -0.22 -1.10
CA VAL A 30 1.05 -1.39 -0.19
C VAL A 30 1.64 -2.61 -0.90
N SER A 31 2.90 -2.91 -0.62
CA SER A 31 3.56 -4.11 -1.16
C SER A 31 2.94 -5.39 -0.61
N VAL A 32 2.83 -6.40 -1.47
CA VAL A 32 2.36 -7.76 -1.14
C VAL A 32 3.50 -8.79 -1.17
N LEU A 33 4.70 -8.35 -1.52
CA LEU A 33 5.86 -9.23 -1.67
C LEU A 33 6.59 -9.44 -0.34
N PRO A 34 7.09 -10.65 -0.08
CA PRO A 34 7.96 -10.88 1.06
C PRO A 34 9.31 -10.18 0.86
N LEU A 35 9.94 -9.86 1.99
CA LEU A 35 11.29 -9.29 2.06
C LEU A 35 12.20 -10.18 2.91
N PRO A 36 13.53 -10.08 2.75
CA PRO A 36 14.49 -10.72 3.65
C PRO A 36 14.25 -10.34 5.12
N GLU A 37 14.57 -11.24 6.05
CA GLU A 37 14.39 -11.00 7.50
C GLU A 37 15.17 -9.79 8.02
N ASN A 38 16.32 -9.49 7.41
CA ASN A 38 17.14 -8.33 7.74
C ASN A 38 16.72 -7.05 7.00
N ALA A 39 15.63 -7.08 6.23
CA ALA A 39 15.08 -5.87 5.63
C ALA A 39 14.46 -4.98 6.71
N HIS A 40 14.73 -3.68 6.63
CA HIS A 40 14.09 -2.71 7.51
C HIS A 40 12.86 -2.14 6.82
N THR A 41 11.82 -1.87 7.61
CA THR A 41 10.57 -1.31 7.11
C THR A 41 10.77 0.17 6.74
N GLY A 42 10.23 0.58 5.59
CA GLY A 42 10.34 1.96 5.09
C GLY A 42 10.85 2.08 3.66
N ALA A 43 11.38 3.24 3.32
CA ALA A 43 11.86 3.62 1.98
C ALA A 43 13.35 4.05 1.98
N ASP A 44 14.15 3.45 2.87
CA ASP A 44 15.59 3.77 2.98
C ASP A 44 16.36 3.28 1.75
N ILE A 45 16.68 4.21 0.85
CA ILE A 45 17.35 3.94 -0.43
C ILE A 45 18.66 3.15 -0.33
N THR A 46 19.28 3.07 0.85
CA THR A 46 20.51 2.28 1.06
C THR A 46 20.24 0.78 1.10
N GLN A 47 18.99 0.36 1.25
CA GLN A 47 18.62 -1.06 1.19
C GLN A 47 18.68 -1.58 -0.25
N SER A 48 19.39 -2.69 -0.42
CA SER A 48 19.48 -3.43 -1.67
C SER A 48 19.72 -4.90 -1.36
N PHE A 49 18.93 -5.79 -1.97
CA PHE A 49 19.06 -7.23 -1.77
C PHE A 49 19.15 -7.98 -3.10
N THR A 50 19.78 -9.16 -3.06
CA THR A 50 19.91 -10.04 -4.23
C THR A 50 18.55 -10.63 -4.59
N ALA A 51 18.24 -10.65 -5.89
CA ALA A 51 17.03 -11.28 -6.40
C ALA A 51 17.01 -12.78 -6.07
N HIS A 52 15.86 -13.27 -5.61
CA HIS A 52 15.63 -14.67 -5.33
C HIS A 52 14.14 -14.99 -5.52
N PRO A 53 13.76 -16.16 -6.08
CA PRO A 53 12.36 -16.49 -6.35
C PRO A 53 11.44 -16.42 -5.12
N VAL A 54 11.97 -16.67 -3.93
CA VAL A 54 11.21 -16.53 -2.66
C VAL A 54 10.69 -15.10 -2.43
N TYR A 55 11.36 -14.10 -2.99
CA TYR A 55 10.99 -12.68 -2.86
C TYR A 55 10.18 -12.15 -4.04
N ASP A 56 9.93 -12.98 -5.05
CA ASP A 56 9.11 -12.67 -6.22
C ASP A 56 8.19 -13.85 -6.59
N PRO A 57 7.28 -14.28 -5.70
CA PRO A 57 6.45 -15.46 -5.91
C PRO A 57 5.29 -15.26 -6.91
N TYR A 58 5.02 -14.03 -7.36
CA TYR A 58 3.80 -13.67 -8.08
C TYR A 58 4.08 -13.12 -9.49
N ILE A 59 5.05 -13.70 -10.19
CA ILE A 59 5.49 -13.23 -11.53
C ILE A 59 4.36 -13.35 -12.55
N ASP A 60 3.56 -14.41 -12.48
CA ASP A 60 2.50 -14.71 -13.46
C ASP A 60 1.12 -14.15 -13.04
N GLY A 61 1.07 -13.32 -12.00
CA GLY A 61 -0.17 -12.73 -11.48
C GLY A 61 -0.30 -12.86 -9.96
N LEU A 62 -1.06 -11.94 -9.37
CA LEU A 62 -1.38 -11.98 -7.94
C LEU A 62 -2.51 -12.98 -7.69
N PRO A 63 -2.31 -14.01 -6.84
CA PRO A 63 -3.37 -14.97 -6.51
C PRO A 63 -4.59 -14.28 -5.89
N GLU A 64 -5.78 -14.86 -6.09
CA GLU A 64 -7.04 -14.29 -5.60
C GLU A 64 -7.04 -14.03 -4.08
N GLU A 65 -6.48 -14.95 -3.29
CA GLU A 65 -6.34 -14.75 -1.84
C GLU A 65 -5.53 -13.48 -1.51
N GLN A 66 -4.44 -13.24 -2.23
CA GLN A 66 -3.59 -12.07 -2.03
C GLN A 66 -4.26 -10.78 -2.55
N GLN A 67 -5.05 -10.86 -3.63
CA GLN A 67 -5.90 -9.74 -4.08
C GLN A 67 -6.88 -9.32 -2.97
N GLN A 68 -7.55 -10.28 -2.33
CA GLN A 68 -8.51 -10.01 -1.27
C GLN A 68 -7.84 -9.49 0.00
N LEU A 69 -6.66 -10.01 0.36
CA LEU A 69 -5.87 -9.49 1.48
C LEU A 69 -5.45 -8.03 1.24
N LEU A 70 -4.99 -7.71 0.04
CA LEU A 70 -4.66 -6.34 -0.36
C LEU A 70 -5.89 -5.43 -0.32
N ALA A 71 -7.03 -5.91 -0.83
CA ALA A 71 -8.28 -5.17 -0.81
C ALA A 71 -8.75 -4.86 0.61
N GLY A 72 -8.70 -5.85 1.51
CA GLY A 72 -8.96 -5.67 2.94
C GLY A 72 -8.03 -4.62 3.56
N LYS A 73 -6.72 -4.68 3.27
CA LYS A 73 -5.76 -3.71 3.80
C LYS A 73 -6.04 -2.28 3.33
N TYR A 74 -6.37 -2.09 2.04
CA TYR A 74 -6.76 -0.79 1.52
C TYR A 74 -8.07 -0.30 2.16
N LYS A 75 -9.06 -1.18 2.31
CA LYS A 75 -10.34 -0.86 2.98
C LYS A 75 -10.12 -0.40 4.42
N ASP A 76 -9.28 -1.10 5.18
CA ASP A 76 -8.94 -0.74 6.56
C ASP A 76 -8.25 0.62 6.64
N LEU A 77 -7.27 0.88 5.77
CA LEU A 77 -6.55 2.16 5.71
C LEU A 77 -7.50 3.30 5.37
N PHE A 78 -8.30 3.17 4.31
CA PHE A 78 -9.22 4.22 3.91
C PHE A 78 -10.39 4.39 4.89
N GLY A 79 -10.83 3.32 5.56
CA GLY A 79 -11.80 3.42 6.66
C GLY A 79 -11.25 4.26 7.81
N LEU A 80 -9.98 4.06 8.17
CA LEU A 80 -9.28 4.90 9.14
C LEU A 80 -9.13 6.35 8.64
N PHE A 81 -8.80 6.56 7.37
CA PHE A 81 -8.69 7.92 6.82
C PHE A 81 -10.04 8.63 6.81
N LEU A 82 -11.14 7.94 6.50
CA LEU A 82 -12.49 8.49 6.56
C LEU A 82 -12.89 8.85 7.99
N LYS A 83 -12.54 8.02 8.99
CA LYS A 83 -12.74 8.32 10.41
C LYS A 83 -12.11 9.65 10.83
N HIS A 84 -10.97 10.02 10.24
CA HIS A 84 -10.23 11.26 10.52
C HIS A 84 -10.34 12.30 9.38
N ALA A 85 -11.33 12.17 8.48
CA ALA A 85 -11.42 12.97 7.26
C ALA A 85 -11.46 14.50 7.51
N GLY A 86 -12.01 14.94 8.64
CA GLY A 86 -12.03 16.36 9.03
C GLY A 86 -10.64 16.98 9.21
N HIS A 87 -9.60 16.17 9.38
CA HIS A 87 -8.22 16.60 9.57
C HIS A 87 -7.26 16.20 8.44
N ILE A 88 -7.71 15.37 7.49
CA ILE A 88 -6.90 14.89 6.37
C ILE A 88 -7.21 15.75 5.14
N SER A 89 -6.21 16.44 4.60
CA SER A 89 -6.36 17.26 3.38
C SER A 89 -6.39 16.45 2.10
N ARG A 90 -5.61 15.37 2.06
CA ARG A 90 -5.39 14.57 0.85
C ARG A 90 -4.85 13.19 1.18
N VAL A 91 -5.25 12.22 0.37
CA VAL A 91 -4.63 10.90 0.24
C VAL A 91 -4.18 10.74 -1.22
N THR A 92 -2.89 10.52 -1.43
CA THR A 92 -2.30 10.31 -2.77
C THR A 92 -1.57 8.99 -2.82
N LEU A 93 -1.86 8.22 -3.87
CA LEU A 93 -1.14 6.99 -4.17
C LEU A 93 0.15 7.30 -4.92
N TRP A 94 1.20 6.51 -4.67
CA TRP A 94 2.49 6.69 -5.31
C TRP A 94 2.58 5.98 -6.67
N GLY A 95 1.73 6.45 -7.59
CA GLY A 95 1.60 5.92 -8.95
C GLY A 95 0.15 5.65 -9.32
N SER A 96 -0.06 5.24 -10.58
CA SER A 96 -1.39 4.94 -11.12
C SER A 96 -1.61 3.45 -11.35
N THR A 97 -0.66 2.77 -11.97
CA THR A 97 -0.74 1.34 -12.30
C THR A 97 0.37 0.55 -11.59
N ASP A 98 0.13 -0.72 -11.30
CA ASP A 98 1.15 -1.61 -10.73
C ASP A 98 2.41 -1.70 -11.61
N GLY A 99 2.30 -1.48 -12.92
CA GLY A 99 3.42 -1.56 -13.87
C GLY A 99 4.46 -0.46 -13.68
N ASP A 100 4.03 0.74 -13.29
CA ASP A 100 4.90 1.91 -13.16
C ASP A 100 5.46 2.08 -11.73
N SER A 101 5.08 1.20 -10.80
CA SER A 101 5.50 1.33 -9.41
C SER A 101 7.01 1.10 -9.22
N TRP A 102 7.64 1.98 -8.44
CA TRP A 102 9.02 1.83 -7.99
C TRP A 102 9.27 0.52 -7.23
N ARG A 103 8.23 -0.05 -6.60
CA ARG A 103 8.29 -1.31 -5.82
C ARG A 103 8.68 -2.53 -6.66
N ASN A 104 8.48 -2.47 -7.99
CA ASN A 104 8.95 -3.51 -8.90
C ASN A 104 10.49 -3.61 -8.93
N ASN A 105 11.20 -2.53 -8.57
CA ASN A 105 12.65 -2.47 -8.70
C ASN A 105 13.40 -2.12 -7.42
N TRP A 106 12.69 -1.94 -6.31
CA TRP A 106 13.29 -1.63 -5.01
C TRP A 106 12.56 -2.34 -3.86
N PRO A 107 13.28 -2.87 -2.83
CA PRO A 107 14.74 -2.90 -2.67
C PRO A 107 15.42 -4.06 -3.43
N ILE A 108 14.63 -4.89 -4.13
CA ILE A 108 15.13 -5.96 -5.00
C ILE A 108 14.72 -5.61 -6.42
N ARG A 109 15.70 -5.58 -7.32
CA ARG A 109 15.48 -5.24 -8.74
C ARG A 109 14.79 -6.39 -9.48
N GLY A 110 13.83 -6.06 -10.35
CA GLY A 110 13.22 -6.99 -11.30
C GLY A 110 12.11 -7.86 -10.74
N ARG A 111 11.44 -7.43 -9.65
CA ARG A 111 10.29 -8.12 -9.08
C ARG A 111 8.98 -7.67 -9.70
N THR A 112 7.93 -8.46 -9.45
CA THR A 112 6.56 -8.20 -9.91
C THR A 112 5.67 -7.89 -8.71
N ASP A 113 5.61 -6.63 -8.29
CA ASP A 113 4.76 -6.21 -7.16
C ASP A 113 3.37 -5.76 -7.64
N TYR A 114 2.42 -5.60 -6.70
CA TYR A 114 1.04 -5.24 -6.98
C TYR A 114 0.53 -4.15 -6.02
N PRO A 115 1.23 -3.00 -5.87
CA PRO A 115 1.05 -2.18 -4.71
C PRO A 115 -0.02 -1.09 -4.84
N LEU A 116 -0.70 -0.98 -5.99
CA LEU A 116 -1.65 0.10 -6.31
C LEU A 116 -3.06 -0.44 -6.59
N LEU A 117 -3.97 0.44 -7.02
CA LEU A 117 -5.39 0.13 -7.23
C LEU A 117 -5.72 -0.33 -8.66
N LEU A 118 -4.86 -0.02 -9.63
CA LEU A 118 -5.02 -0.44 -11.02
C LEU A 118 -3.93 -1.44 -11.39
N ASP A 119 -4.30 -2.48 -12.14
CA ASP A 119 -3.36 -3.47 -12.66
C ASP A 119 -2.47 -2.88 -13.77
N ARG A 120 -1.58 -3.72 -14.33
CA ARG A 120 -0.62 -3.34 -15.38
C ARG A 120 -1.29 -2.91 -16.68
N GLU A 121 -2.53 -3.33 -16.90
CA GLU A 121 -3.36 -2.96 -18.05
C GLU A 121 -4.26 -1.74 -17.74
N GLY A 122 -4.11 -1.13 -16.56
CA GLY A 122 -4.89 0.02 -16.11
C GLY A 122 -6.31 -0.31 -15.67
N LYS A 123 -6.63 -1.58 -15.42
CA LYS A 123 -7.97 -2.00 -14.99
C LYS A 123 -8.08 -2.00 -13.46
N PRO A 124 -9.29 -1.71 -12.92
CA PRO A 124 -9.53 -1.75 -11.48
C PRO A 124 -9.28 -3.13 -10.85
N LYS A 125 -8.51 -3.16 -9.75
CA LYS A 125 -8.30 -4.36 -8.92
C LYS A 125 -9.39 -4.52 -7.86
N ALA A 126 -9.40 -5.65 -7.15
CA ALA A 126 -10.29 -5.88 -6.00
C ALA A 126 -10.18 -4.75 -4.95
N ALA A 127 -8.96 -4.24 -4.72
CA ALA A 127 -8.73 -3.11 -3.82
C ALA A 127 -9.43 -1.82 -4.27
N TYR A 128 -9.47 -1.52 -5.57
CA TYR A 128 -10.22 -0.38 -6.09
C TYR A 128 -11.71 -0.51 -5.76
N GLN A 129 -12.29 -1.68 -6.03
CA GLN A 129 -13.72 -1.92 -5.79
C GLN A 129 -14.06 -1.81 -4.31
N ALA A 130 -13.21 -2.35 -3.43
CA ALA A 130 -13.39 -2.23 -1.99
C ALA A 130 -13.44 -0.77 -1.50
N LEU A 131 -12.66 0.13 -2.12
CA LEU A 131 -12.72 1.56 -1.80
C LEU A 131 -13.99 2.24 -2.33
N VAL A 132 -14.43 1.86 -3.53
CA VAL A 132 -15.66 2.38 -4.12
C VAL A 132 -16.87 1.98 -3.27
N GLU A 133 -16.94 0.73 -2.82
CA GLU A 133 -18.00 0.23 -1.95
C GLU A 133 -18.01 0.91 -0.58
N LEU A 134 -16.83 1.25 -0.04
CA LEU A 134 -16.70 1.92 1.26
C LEU A 134 -17.40 3.28 1.32
N VAL A 135 -17.59 3.95 0.18
CA VAL A 135 -18.14 5.32 0.09
C VAL A 135 -19.48 5.39 -0.64
N ARG A 136 -20.00 4.27 -1.16
CA ARG A 136 -21.33 4.26 -1.75
C ARG A 136 -22.39 4.30 -0.64
N PRO A 137 -23.33 5.26 -0.66
CA PRO A 137 -24.52 5.17 0.19
C PRO A 137 -25.36 3.97 -0.25
N GLU A 138 -26.03 3.33 0.71
CA GLU A 138 -27.07 2.33 0.46
C GLU A 138 -28.20 2.88 -0.42
#